data_AF-A0A1F9L2H3-F1
#
_entry.id   AF-A0A1F9L2H3-F1
#
_cell.length_a   1.000
_cell.length_b   1.000
_cell.length_c   1.000
_cell.angle_alpha   90.00
_cell.angle_beta   90.00
_cell.angle_gamma   90.00
#
_symmetry.space_group_name_H-M   'P 1'
#
loop_
_entity.id
_entity.type
_entity.pdbx_description
1 polymer ?
#
loop_
_entity_poly.entity_id
_entity_poly.type
_entity_poly.pdbx_seq_one_letter_code
_entity_poly.pdbx_strand_id
1 'polypeptide(L)'
;MTSKKINKNSPLCLSLPMYFFVEKSERECTVFLQGGLAHMLNRRDLLKTLCALPVLSFFPAMGNAQEAAGFPQLKAGYALRLKKILAAGELPYIDIESSCNSAKLAIESLAKSMDRLNIGMMALSADIGKGQFAKGVRFDNLSERLLADYPTHFIPVGNGGQPPALTNAPDEFLDAQEAASLKKQLLLLGEFEFRHYPSPRQVKRGDMDRDVHVPIDGPVGRRQHG
;
A
#
# COMPACT_ATOMS: atom_id res chain seq x y z
N MET A 1 -32.38 59.29 3.22
CA MET A 1 -32.96 58.46 2.15
C MET A 1 -31.81 58.04 1.26
N THR A 2 -31.41 56.78 1.08
CA THR A 2 -32.11 55.50 1.17
C THR A 2 -31.12 54.41 1.60
N SER A 3 -31.60 53.57 2.52
CA SER A 3 -30.98 52.34 3.01
C SER A 3 -31.09 51.21 1.98
N LYS A 4 -30.04 50.38 1.83
CA LYS A 4 -30.20 49.04 1.24
C LYS A 4 -29.25 48.00 1.85
N LYS A 5 -29.82 47.31 2.84
CA LYS A 5 -29.79 45.88 3.16
C LYS A 5 -28.48 45.09 2.97
N ILE A 6 -27.93 44.72 4.13
CA ILE A 6 -27.03 43.59 4.38
C ILE A 6 -27.70 42.28 3.93
N ASN A 7 -27.01 41.49 3.10
CA ASN A 7 -27.37 40.10 2.83
C ASN A 7 -26.55 39.18 3.75
N LYS A 8 -27.23 38.52 4.69
CA LYS A 8 -26.70 37.46 5.56
C LYS A 8 -26.93 36.14 4.84
N ASN A 9 -25.92 35.56 4.19
CA ASN A 9 -25.83 34.13 3.85
C ASN A 9 -24.51 33.81 3.13
N SER A 10 -23.40 33.94 3.86
CA SER A 10 -22.11 33.35 3.48
C SER A 10 -21.60 32.53 4.66
N PRO A 11 -21.46 31.20 4.53
CA PRO A 11 -20.82 30.42 5.57
C PRO A 11 -19.34 30.74 5.56
N LEU A 12 -18.92 31.41 6.63
CA LEU A 12 -17.54 31.67 6.99
C LEU A 12 -16.77 30.35 7.04
N CYS A 13 -15.81 30.22 6.14
CA CYS A 13 -14.75 29.23 6.19
C CYS A 13 -13.84 29.59 7.38
N LEU A 14 -14.11 28.95 8.53
CA LEU A 14 -13.24 29.01 9.70
C LEU A 14 -12.13 27.96 9.52
N SER A 15 -10.94 28.46 9.22
CA SER A 15 -9.69 27.72 9.34
C SER A 15 -9.42 27.41 10.81
N LEU A 16 -9.26 26.13 11.13
CA LEU A 16 -8.65 25.68 12.38
C LEU A 16 -7.45 24.77 12.04
N PRO A 17 -6.31 24.93 12.73
CA PRO A 17 -5.13 24.12 12.49
C PRO A 17 -5.32 22.72 13.08
N MET A 18 -5.12 21.71 12.24
CA MET A 18 -5.12 20.30 12.63
C MET A 18 -3.79 19.98 13.33
N TYR A 19 -3.81 19.88 14.66
CA TYR A 19 -2.69 19.39 15.45
C TYR A 19 -2.72 17.86 15.52
N PHE A 20 -1.60 17.22 15.18
CA PHE A 20 -1.33 15.80 15.41
C PHE A 20 -1.13 15.54 16.92
N PHE A 21 -1.76 14.49 17.44
CA PHE A 21 -1.46 13.91 18.75
C PHE A 21 -1.34 12.38 18.59
N VAL A 22 -0.20 11.81 18.98
CA VAL A 22 0.05 10.36 19.02
C VAL A 22 0.38 10.00 20.46
N GLU A 23 -0.52 9.29 21.13
CA GLU A 23 -0.29 8.73 22.47
C GLU A 23 -0.08 7.22 22.35
N LYS A 24 1.07 6.75 22.84
CA LYS A 24 1.46 5.34 22.86
C LYS A 24 1.08 4.76 24.23
N SER A 25 0.19 3.79 24.28
CA SER A 25 -0.14 3.05 25.50
C SER A 25 -0.06 1.54 25.26
N GLU A 26 0.97 0.92 25.84
CA GLU A 26 1.18 -0.53 25.93
C GLU A 26 0.37 -1.09 27.10
N ARG A 27 -0.41 -2.17 26.89
CA ARG A 27 -0.80 -3.09 27.97
C ARG A 27 -0.86 -4.53 27.47
N GLU A 28 -0.13 -5.38 28.19
CA GLU A 28 -0.13 -6.84 28.13
C GLU A 28 -1.49 -7.42 28.57
N CYS A 29 -1.83 -8.61 28.07
CA CYS A 29 -2.95 -9.39 28.55
C CYS A 29 -2.48 -10.83 28.82
N THR A 30 -2.42 -11.20 30.10
CA THR A 30 -2.15 -12.55 30.60
C THR A 30 -3.43 -13.37 30.58
N VAL A 31 -3.42 -14.56 29.98
CA VAL A 31 -4.56 -15.48 29.96
C VAL A 31 -4.40 -16.53 31.08
N PHE A 32 -5.34 -16.55 32.02
CA PHE A 32 -5.57 -17.64 32.97
C PHE A 32 -6.59 -18.62 32.37
N LEU A 33 -6.27 -19.91 32.32
CA LEU A 33 -7.26 -20.98 32.15
C LEU A 33 -7.04 -22.04 33.23
N GLN A 34 -8.03 -22.15 34.11
CA GLN A 34 -8.09 -23.11 35.20
C GLN A 34 -9.33 -23.99 34.99
N GLY A 35 -9.16 -25.31 35.09
CA GLY A 35 -10.24 -26.25 35.38
C GLY A 35 -10.73 -27.12 34.22
N GLY A 36 -10.35 -28.40 34.23
CA GLY A 36 -10.99 -29.44 33.42
C GLY A 36 -10.76 -30.82 34.04
N LEU A 37 -11.85 -31.48 34.43
CA LEU A 37 -11.92 -32.79 35.08
C LEU A 37 -11.15 -33.88 34.32
N ALA A 38 -10.36 -34.67 35.05
CA ALA A 38 -9.72 -35.88 34.55
C ALA A 38 -10.76 -36.98 34.29
N HIS A 39 -11.10 -37.21 33.03
CA HIS A 39 -11.77 -38.42 32.59
C HIS A 39 -10.73 -39.55 32.50
N MET A 40 -10.83 -40.56 33.38
CA MET A 40 -10.03 -41.78 33.27
C MET A 40 -10.46 -42.55 32.02
N LEU A 41 -9.70 -42.43 30.94
CA LEU A 41 -9.83 -43.27 29.76
C LEU A 41 -9.19 -44.63 30.03
N ASN A 42 -9.97 -45.69 29.82
CA ASN A 42 -9.55 -47.05 30.07
C ASN A 42 -8.56 -47.49 28.98
N ARG A 43 -7.46 -48.14 29.37
CA ARG A 43 -6.30 -48.47 28.49
C ARG A 43 -6.65 -49.34 27.27
N ARG A 44 -7.84 -49.96 27.29
CA ARG A 44 -8.35 -50.85 26.23
C ARG A 44 -9.12 -50.12 25.12
N ASP A 45 -9.61 -48.91 25.37
CA ASP A 45 -10.31 -48.12 24.33
C ASP A 45 -9.35 -47.33 23.45
N LEU A 46 -8.14 -47.02 23.96
CA LEU A 46 -7.09 -46.31 23.23
C LEU A 46 -6.53 -47.12 22.03
N LEU A 47 -6.55 -48.45 22.12
CA LEU A 47 -6.00 -49.35 21.09
C LEU A 47 -6.94 -49.58 19.91
N LYS A 48 -8.24 -49.30 20.04
CA LYS A 48 -9.20 -49.44 18.93
C LYS A 48 -9.26 -48.20 18.04
N THR A 49 -8.89 -47.03 18.55
CA THR A 49 -8.89 -45.77 17.80
C THR A 49 -7.62 -45.53 16.98
N LEU A 50 -6.54 -46.30 17.22
CA LEU A 50 -5.24 -46.11 16.57
C LEU A 50 -5.04 -46.87 15.24
N CYS A 51 -5.99 -47.72 14.84
CA CYS A 51 -5.86 -48.52 13.60
C CYS A 51 -6.67 -47.98 12.40
N ALA A 52 -7.32 -46.82 12.50
CA ALA A 52 -8.14 -46.26 11.42
C ALA A 52 -7.56 -44.98 10.76
N LEU A 53 -6.33 -44.57 11.09
CA LEU A 53 -5.71 -43.39 10.48
C LEU A 53 -4.21 -43.62 10.25
N PRO A 54 -3.82 -44.20 9.09
CA PRO A 54 -2.63 -43.66 8.44
C PRO A 54 -2.74 -43.75 6.91
N VAL A 55 -3.56 -42.91 6.26
CA VAL A 55 -3.45 -42.72 4.79
C VAL A 55 -3.63 -41.26 4.32
N LEU A 56 -4.14 -40.34 5.14
CA LEU A 56 -4.36 -38.95 4.67
C LEU A 56 -3.12 -38.03 4.73
N SER A 57 -1.96 -38.51 5.18
CA SER A 57 -0.76 -37.68 5.36
C SER A 57 0.17 -37.60 4.15
N PHE A 58 -0.19 -38.20 3.00
CA PHE A 58 0.65 -38.23 1.79
C PHE A 58 0.07 -37.45 0.59
N PHE A 59 -1.01 -36.69 0.77
CA PHE A 59 -1.35 -35.71 -0.24
C PHE A 59 -0.41 -34.50 -0.06
N PRO A 60 0.44 -34.17 -1.06
CA PRO A 60 1.05 -32.85 -1.03
C PRO A 60 -0.10 -31.86 -0.94
N ALA A 61 -0.02 -30.94 0.03
CA ALA A 61 -0.90 -29.79 0.02
C ALA A 61 -0.71 -29.15 -1.35
N MET A 62 -1.68 -29.34 -2.25
CA MET A 62 -1.79 -28.51 -3.44
C MET A 62 -2.09 -27.13 -2.90
N GLY A 63 -1.01 -26.38 -2.61
CA GLY A 63 -1.11 -24.96 -2.44
C GLY A 63 -1.68 -24.44 -3.74
N ASN A 64 -2.95 -24.05 -3.71
CA ASN A 64 -3.47 -23.21 -4.77
C ASN A 64 -2.58 -21.97 -4.76
N ALA A 65 -1.68 -21.86 -5.73
CA ALA A 65 -1.15 -20.56 -6.11
C ALA A 65 -2.38 -19.76 -6.53
N GLN A 66 -2.93 -19.01 -5.58
CA GLN A 66 -4.09 -18.16 -5.84
C GLN A 66 -3.62 -17.18 -6.89
N GLU A 67 -4.11 -17.35 -8.12
CA GLU A 67 -3.80 -16.45 -9.22
C GLU A 67 -4.17 -15.03 -8.76
N ALA A 68 -3.25 -14.07 -8.96
CA ALA A 68 -3.46 -12.70 -8.49
C ALA A 68 -4.82 -12.20 -8.98
N ALA A 69 -5.62 -11.61 -8.07
CA ALA A 69 -6.97 -11.20 -8.38
C ALA A 69 -6.96 -10.25 -9.60
N GLY A 70 -7.70 -10.61 -10.64
CA GLY A 70 -7.85 -9.77 -11.82
C GLY A 70 -8.48 -8.41 -11.46
N PHE A 71 -8.25 -7.40 -12.31
CA PHE A 71 -8.75 -6.05 -12.06
C PHE A 71 -10.26 -5.95 -11.80
N PRO A 72 -11.15 -6.72 -12.48
CA PRO A 72 -12.57 -6.72 -12.14
C PRO A 72 -12.85 -7.18 -10.70
N GLN A 73 -12.15 -8.23 -10.25
CA GLN A 73 -12.28 -8.78 -8.91
C GLN A 73 -11.78 -7.78 -7.86
N LEU A 74 -10.64 -7.13 -8.12
CA LEU A 74 -10.14 -6.05 -7.27
C LEU A 74 -11.14 -4.90 -7.16
N LYS A 75 -11.67 -4.40 -8.29
CA LYS A 75 -12.68 -3.33 -8.29
C LYS A 75 -13.94 -3.69 -7.53
N ALA A 76 -14.41 -4.94 -7.64
CA ALA A 76 -15.55 -5.43 -6.86
C ALA A 76 -15.25 -5.45 -5.36
N GLY A 77 -14.05 -5.92 -4.97
CA GLY A 77 -13.58 -5.92 -3.59
C GLY A 77 -13.47 -4.52 -3.00
N TYR A 78 -12.91 -3.57 -3.75
CA TYR A 78 -12.85 -2.16 -3.40
C TYR A 78 -14.25 -1.57 -3.16
N ALA A 79 -15.18 -1.79 -4.08
CA ALA A 79 -16.54 -1.30 -3.96
C ALA A 79 -17.24 -1.86 -2.71
N LEU A 80 -17.04 -3.15 -2.41
CA LEU A 80 -17.59 -3.77 -1.20
C LEU A 80 -17.02 -3.14 0.08
N ARG A 81 -15.70 -2.96 0.13
CA ARG A 81 -15.02 -2.34 1.28
C ARG A 81 -15.49 -0.92 1.52
N LEU A 82 -15.54 -0.07 0.48
CA LEU A 82 -16.01 1.31 0.58
C LEU A 82 -17.46 1.38 1.05
N LYS A 83 -18.34 0.52 0.53
CA LYS A 83 -19.73 0.43 0.97
C LYS A 83 -19.86 0.04 2.44
N LYS A 84 -18.98 -0.84 2.94
CA LYS A 84 -18.96 -1.22 4.36
C LYS A 84 -18.59 -0.04 5.26
N ILE A 85 -17.60 0.76 4.87
CA ILE A 85 -17.19 1.96 5.62
C ILE A 85 -18.34 2.99 5.61
N LEU A 86 -18.93 3.25 4.45
CA LEU A 86 -20.09 4.15 4.33
C LEU A 86 -21.30 3.69 5.15
N ALA A 87 -21.59 2.38 5.18
CA ALA A 87 -22.68 1.81 5.97
C ALA A 87 -22.47 1.95 7.48
N ALA A 88 -21.21 2.12 7.93
CA ALA A 88 -20.89 2.43 9.32
C ALA A 88 -21.05 3.93 9.66
N GLY A 89 -21.47 4.77 8.71
CA GLY A 89 -21.61 6.21 8.89
C GLY A 89 -20.30 6.99 8.73
N GLU A 90 -19.26 6.34 8.23
CA GLU A 90 -17.91 6.90 8.09
C GLU A 90 -17.63 7.27 6.63
N LEU A 91 -16.88 8.37 6.41
CA LEU A 91 -16.44 8.75 5.07
C LEU A 91 -15.13 8.02 4.75
N PRO A 92 -15.10 7.11 3.75
CA PRO A 92 -13.86 6.43 3.39
C PRO A 92 -12.88 7.39 2.71
N TYR A 93 -11.65 7.46 3.21
CA TYR A 93 -10.55 8.13 2.53
C TYR A 93 -9.90 7.20 1.50
N ILE A 94 -9.54 7.74 0.35
CA ILE A 94 -8.74 7.04 -0.67
C ILE A 94 -7.44 7.81 -0.78
N ASP A 95 -6.35 7.17 -0.39
CA ASP A 95 -5.01 7.68 -0.62
C ASP A 95 -4.54 7.25 -2.01
N ILE A 96 -4.31 8.21 -2.90
CA ILE A 96 -3.90 7.96 -4.29
C ILE A 96 -2.40 8.14 -4.51
N GLU A 97 -1.65 8.60 -3.50
CA GLU A 97 -0.26 8.99 -3.67
C GLU A 97 0.52 8.86 -2.36
N SER A 98 1.06 7.67 -2.13
CA SER A 98 2.03 7.40 -1.08
C SER A 98 3.21 6.60 -1.63
N SER A 99 4.38 6.80 -1.04
CA SER A 99 5.61 6.06 -1.36
C SER A 99 6.30 5.55 -0.10
N CYS A 100 7.06 4.46 -0.24
CA CYS A 100 7.80 3.91 0.89
C CYS A 100 9.05 3.13 0.48
N ASN A 101 9.93 2.93 1.46
CA ASN A 101 10.96 1.90 1.35
C ASN A 101 10.34 0.52 1.61
N SER A 102 10.17 -0.25 0.54
CA SER A 102 9.50 -1.55 0.53
C SER A 102 10.15 -2.61 1.42
N ALA A 103 11.44 -2.46 1.76
CA ALA A 103 12.19 -3.39 2.62
C ALA A 103 11.97 -3.14 4.12
N LYS A 104 11.40 -1.98 4.47
CA LYS A 104 11.11 -1.60 5.87
C LYS A 104 9.61 -1.59 6.18
N LEU A 105 8.77 -1.90 5.20
CA LEU A 105 7.32 -1.83 5.35
C LEU A 105 6.78 -3.01 6.15
N ALA A 106 6.06 -2.73 7.22
CA ALA A 106 5.26 -3.71 7.96
C ALA A 106 3.82 -3.72 7.41
N ILE A 107 3.57 -4.54 6.38
CA ILE A 107 2.31 -4.56 5.62
C ILE A 107 1.08 -4.76 6.54
N GLU A 108 1.12 -5.75 7.43
CA GLU A 108 0.02 -6.04 8.36
C GLU A 108 -0.30 -4.85 9.26
N SER A 109 0.74 -4.20 9.81
CA SER A 109 0.55 -3.02 10.68
C SER A 109 -0.04 -1.84 9.92
N LEU A 110 0.34 -1.66 8.65
CA LEU A 110 -0.24 -0.65 7.79
C LEU A 110 -1.71 -0.93 7.50
N ALA A 111 -2.05 -2.16 7.09
CA ALA A 111 -3.43 -2.55 6.79
C ALA A 111 -4.36 -2.40 8.01
N LYS A 112 -3.90 -2.81 9.20
CA LYS A 112 -4.63 -2.58 10.47
C LYS A 112 -4.83 -1.10 10.76
N SER A 113 -3.84 -0.26 10.44
CA SER A 113 -3.96 1.19 10.60
C SER A 113 -4.96 1.79 9.62
N MET A 114 -5.00 1.29 8.37
CA MET A 114 -6.00 1.68 7.39
C MET A 114 -7.42 1.34 7.85
N ASP A 115 -7.62 0.14 8.40
CA ASP A 115 -8.92 -0.27 8.95
C ASP A 115 -9.34 0.61 10.14
N ARG A 116 -8.42 0.87 11.08
CA ARG A 116 -8.69 1.72 12.24
C ARG A 116 -9.04 3.16 11.87
N LEU A 117 -8.44 3.67 10.79
CA LEU A 117 -8.60 5.06 10.34
C LEU A 117 -9.64 5.22 9.22
N ASN A 118 -10.40 4.16 8.90
CA ASN A 118 -11.38 4.17 7.80
C ASN A 118 -10.76 4.58 6.44
N ILE A 119 -9.49 4.27 6.21
CA ILE A 119 -8.86 4.41 4.90
C ILE A 119 -9.37 3.25 4.03
N GLY A 120 -10.17 3.61 3.05
CA GLY A 120 -10.79 2.70 2.12
C GLY A 120 -9.76 2.02 1.23
N MET A 121 -8.87 2.79 0.62
CA MET A 121 -7.83 2.27 -0.27
C MET A 121 -6.58 3.15 -0.23
N MET A 122 -5.43 2.56 -0.58
CA MET A 122 -4.16 3.24 -0.70
C MET A 122 -3.39 2.81 -1.96
N ALA A 123 -2.95 3.77 -2.76
CA ALA A 123 -1.95 3.58 -3.80
C ALA A 123 -0.56 3.81 -3.19
N LEU A 124 0.11 2.70 -2.84
CA LEU A 124 1.42 2.73 -2.20
C LEU A 124 2.50 2.24 -3.16
N SER A 125 3.34 3.16 -3.63
CA SER A 125 4.48 2.87 -4.49
C SER A 125 5.74 2.53 -3.67
N ALA A 126 6.63 1.74 -4.27
CA ALA A 126 7.94 1.46 -3.69
C ALA A 126 9.00 2.41 -4.26
N ASP A 127 9.84 2.95 -3.38
CA ASP A 127 11.04 3.71 -3.75
C ASP A 127 12.22 2.75 -3.91
N ILE A 128 12.81 2.70 -5.10
CA ILE A 128 14.00 1.90 -5.36
C ILE A 128 15.22 2.62 -4.77
N GLY A 129 15.62 2.23 -3.57
CA GLY A 129 16.76 2.82 -2.89
C GLY A 129 18.11 2.47 -3.52
N LYS A 130 19.17 3.23 -3.19
CA LYS A 130 20.55 3.02 -3.68
C LYS A 130 21.03 1.58 -3.61
N GLY A 131 20.75 0.88 -2.50
CA GLY A 131 21.18 -0.50 -2.30
C GLY A 131 20.47 -1.51 -3.21
N GLN A 132 19.19 -1.29 -3.55
CA GLN A 132 18.46 -2.12 -4.51
C GLN A 132 18.91 -1.81 -5.93
N PHE A 133 19.05 -0.52 -6.26
CA PHE A 133 19.52 -0.08 -7.56
C PHE A 133 20.91 -0.64 -7.91
N ALA A 134 21.84 -0.61 -6.96
CA ALA A 134 23.19 -1.17 -7.11
C ALA A 134 23.19 -2.70 -7.33
N LYS A 135 22.12 -3.39 -6.92
CA LYS A 135 21.90 -4.83 -7.18
C LYS A 135 21.18 -5.09 -8.52
N GLY A 136 20.97 -4.06 -9.34
CA GLY A 136 20.29 -4.18 -10.63
C GLY A 136 18.76 -4.15 -10.56
N VAL A 137 18.16 -3.83 -9.40
CA VAL A 137 16.70 -3.70 -9.31
C VAL A 137 16.24 -2.46 -10.09
N ARG A 138 15.26 -2.67 -10.98
CA ARG A 138 14.56 -1.62 -11.75
C ARG A 138 13.05 -1.62 -11.55
N PHE A 139 12.54 -2.70 -10.97
CA PHE A 139 11.15 -2.83 -10.55
C PHE A 139 11.10 -3.57 -9.21
N ASP A 140 10.40 -2.99 -8.23
CA ASP A 140 10.15 -3.61 -6.93
C ASP A 140 8.73 -4.17 -6.90
N ASN A 141 8.57 -5.41 -6.44
CA ASN A 141 7.31 -6.14 -6.47
C ASN A 141 6.39 -5.85 -5.28
N LEU A 142 6.53 -4.70 -4.61
CA LEU A 142 5.67 -4.30 -3.49
C LEU A 142 4.18 -4.46 -3.81
N SER A 143 3.73 -3.98 -4.97
CA SER A 143 2.33 -4.08 -5.40
C SER A 143 1.80 -5.52 -5.36
N GLU A 144 2.60 -6.48 -5.85
CA GLU A 144 2.23 -7.91 -5.83
C GLU A 144 2.08 -8.43 -4.40
N ARG A 145 3.03 -8.08 -3.50
CA ARG A 145 2.98 -8.48 -2.09
C ARG A 145 1.78 -7.88 -1.36
N LEU A 146 1.49 -6.60 -1.59
CA LEU A 146 0.33 -5.91 -1.02
C LEU A 146 -0.98 -6.57 -1.45
N LEU A 147 -1.10 -6.93 -2.73
CA LEU A 147 -2.30 -7.59 -3.25
C LEU A 147 -2.45 -9.04 -2.79
N ALA A 148 -1.34 -9.75 -2.57
CA ALA A 148 -1.38 -11.11 -2.03
C ALA A 148 -1.97 -11.14 -0.61
N ASP A 149 -1.57 -10.19 0.24
CA ASP A 149 -1.96 -10.17 1.65
C ASP A 149 -3.26 -9.40 1.91
N TYR A 150 -3.47 -8.27 1.21
CA TYR A 150 -4.58 -7.34 1.44
C TYR A 150 -5.16 -6.77 0.13
N PRO A 151 -5.77 -7.62 -0.73
CA PRO A 151 -6.20 -7.24 -2.08
C PRO A 151 -7.30 -6.17 -2.12
N THR A 152 -7.98 -5.88 -1.00
CA THR A 152 -9.01 -4.84 -0.93
C THR A 152 -8.51 -3.51 -0.39
N HIS A 153 -7.30 -3.47 0.17
CA HIS A 153 -6.74 -2.28 0.81
C HIS A 153 -5.86 -1.50 -0.14
N PHE A 154 -5.16 -2.16 -1.05
CA PHE A 154 -4.14 -1.52 -1.88
C PHE A 154 -4.53 -1.48 -3.35
N ILE A 155 -4.33 -0.32 -3.99
CA ILE A 155 -4.44 -0.15 -5.43
C ILE A 155 -3.08 -0.55 -6.04
N PRO A 156 -3.04 -1.45 -7.03
CA PRO A 156 -1.77 -1.81 -7.65
C PRO A 156 -1.18 -0.65 -8.43
N VAL A 157 0.02 -0.22 -8.02
CA VAL A 157 0.74 0.89 -8.62
C VAL A 157 2.17 0.54 -8.98
N GLY A 158 2.72 1.23 -9.97
CA GLY A 158 4.14 1.17 -10.33
C GLY A 158 5.07 1.69 -9.23
N ASN A 159 6.38 1.56 -9.44
CA ASN A 159 7.35 2.09 -8.48
C ASN A 159 7.48 3.61 -8.59
N GLY A 160 7.87 4.25 -7.49
CA GLY A 160 8.14 5.68 -7.46
C GLY A 160 9.37 6.02 -8.30
N GLY A 161 9.25 7.05 -9.13
CA GLY A 161 10.29 7.62 -9.97
C GLY A 161 11.21 8.53 -9.17
N GLN A 162 11.96 7.92 -8.24
CA GLN A 162 12.91 8.62 -7.38
C GLN A 162 14.36 8.28 -7.76
N PRO A 163 15.35 9.15 -7.43
CA PRO A 163 16.75 8.79 -7.54
C PRO A 163 17.11 7.56 -6.68
N PRO A 164 18.01 6.68 -7.15
CA PRO A 164 18.77 6.78 -8.39
C PRO A 164 18.06 6.21 -9.63
N ALA A 165 16.94 5.51 -9.50
CA ALA A 165 16.35 4.75 -10.60
C ALA A 165 15.93 5.64 -11.77
N LEU A 166 15.11 6.67 -11.49
CA LEU A 166 14.62 7.58 -12.53
C LEU A 166 15.72 8.51 -13.07
N THR A 167 16.78 8.79 -12.31
CA THR A 167 17.81 9.76 -12.72
C THR A 167 19.01 9.12 -13.41
N ASN A 168 19.46 7.95 -12.95
CA ASN A 168 20.72 7.36 -13.39
C ASN A 168 20.49 6.28 -14.46
N ALA A 169 19.31 5.67 -14.49
CA ALA A 169 18.94 4.69 -15.52
C ALA A 169 17.46 4.85 -15.92
N PRO A 170 17.06 6.05 -16.41
CA PRO A 170 15.66 6.35 -16.73
C PRO A 170 15.05 5.38 -17.74
N ASP A 171 15.79 4.99 -18.77
CA ASP A 171 15.30 4.05 -19.80
C ASP A 171 15.02 2.67 -19.19
N GLU A 172 15.97 2.12 -18.43
CA GLU A 172 15.79 0.80 -17.77
C GLU A 172 14.65 0.82 -16.74
N PHE A 173 14.47 1.94 -16.03
CA PHE A 173 13.35 2.11 -15.11
C PHE A 173 12.02 2.11 -15.87
N LEU A 174 11.90 2.91 -16.93
CA LEU A 174 10.68 2.98 -17.74
C LEU A 174 10.35 1.66 -18.43
N ASP A 175 11.34 0.98 -19.01
CA ASP A 175 11.16 -0.33 -19.63
C ASP A 175 10.58 -1.35 -18.62
N ALA A 176 11.03 -1.29 -17.36
CA ALA A 176 10.54 -2.16 -16.32
C ALA A 176 9.10 -1.83 -15.89
N GLN A 177 8.73 -0.55 -15.81
CA GLN A 177 7.35 -0.11 -15.53
C GLN A 177 6.40 -0.47 -16.68
N GLU A 178 6.82 -0.27 -17.94
CA GLU A 178 6.06 -0.65 -19.12
C GLU A 178 5.84 -2.16 -19.19
N ALA A 179 6.87 -2.96 -18.90
CA ALA A 179 6.74 -4.41 -18.84
C ALA A 179 5.71 -4.86 -17.79
N ALA A 180 5.67 -4.21 -16.62
CA ALA A 180 4.67 -4.50 -15.59
C ALA A 180 3.25 -4.06 -16.00
N SER A 181 3.13 -2.91 -16.68
CA SER A 181 1.87 -2.42 -17.24
C SER A 181 1.31 -3.37 -18.30
N LEU A 182 2.15 -3.85 -19.23
CA LEU A 182 1.77 -4.81 -20.27
C LEU A 182 1.32 -6.16 -19.70
N LYS A 183 1.89 -6.57 -18.57
CA LYS A 183 1.45 -7.75 -17.81
C LYS A 183 0.15 -7.53 -17.02
N LYS A 184 -0.46 -6.34 -17.12
CA LYS A 184 -1.65 -5.93 -16.36
C LYS A 184 -1.45 -6.07 -14.85
N GLN A 185 -0.27 -5.72 -14.37
CA GLN A 185 0.06 -5.74 -12.93
C GLN A 185 -0.27 -4.40 -12.25
N LEU A 186 -0.52 -3.35 -13.03
CA LEU A 186 -0.64 -1.96 -12.55
C LEU A 186 -1.99 -1.36 -12.98
N LEU A 187 -2.66 -0.66 -12.06
CA LEU A 187 -3.80 0.21 -12.38
C LEU A 187 -3.37 1.68 -12.50
N LEU A 188 -2.28 2.07 -11.83
CA LEU A 188 -1.68 3.40 -11.89
C LEU A 188 -0.16 3.25 -12.07
N LEU A 189 0.45 4.20 -12.77
CA LEU A 189 1.90 4.36 -12.69
C LEU A 189 2.24 5.02 -11.35
N GLY A 190 3.46 4.78 -10.86
CA GLY A 190 3.96 5.48 -9.68
C GLY A 190 4.16 6.98 -9.96
N GLU A 191 4.60 7.72 -8.94
CA GLU A 191 4.93 9.13 -9.09
C GLU A 191 6.22 9.30 -9.89
N PHE A 192 6.18 9.93 -11.07
CA PHE A 192 7.38 10.29 -11.83
C PHE A 192 7.54 11.81 -11.82
N GLU A 193 8.67 12.29 -11.30
CA GLU A 193 8.93 13.72 -11.19
C GLU A 193 9.89 14.22 -12.28
N PHE A 194 9.44 15.20 -13.05
CA PHE A 194 10.32 16.07 -13.85
C PHE A 194 10.48 17.41 -13.15
N ARG A 195 11.53 17.55 -12.34
CA ARG A 195 11.77 18.79 -11.62
C ARG A 195 12.52 19.81 -12.50
N HIS A 196 11.94 21.00 -12.64
CA HIS A 196 12.52 22.13 -13.40
C HIS A 196 12.96 23.29 -12.48
N TYR A 197 12.96 23.06 -11.18
CA TYR A 197 13.33 24.01 -10.12
C TYR A 197 14.21 23.31 -9.06
N PRO A 198 15.03 24.02 -8.27
CA PRO A 198 15.81 23.39 -7.20
C PRO A 198 14.90 22.77 -6.13
N SER A 199 15.28 21.61 -5.59
CA SER A 199 14.52 21.00 -4.50
C SER A 199 14.57 21.88 -3.23
N PRO A 200 13.59 21.80 -2.31
CA PRO A 200 13.64 22.55 -1.05
C PRO A 200 14.94 22.31 -0.25
N ARG A 201 15.53 21.12 -0.38
CA ARG A 201 16.82 20.78 0.23
C ARG A 201 18.00 21.43 -0.48
N GLN A 202 17.95 21.59 -1.79
CA GLN A 202 18.96 22.32 -2.56
C GLN A 202 18.94 23.81 -2.24
N VAL A 203 17.75 24.43 -2.25
CA VAL A 203 17.58 25.82 -1.83
C VAL A 203 18.14 26.05 -0.44
N LYS A 204 17.85 25.15 0.52
CA LYS A 204 18.37 25.24 1.89
C LYS A 204 19.91 25.13 1.98
N ARG A 205 20.55 24.47 1.02
CA ARG A 205 22.01 24.31 0.95
C ARG A 205 22.69 25.39 0.09
N GLY A 206 21.93 26.31 -0.51
CA GLY A 206 22.45 27.28 -1.48
C GLY A 206 22.89 26.64 -2.80
N ASP A 207 22.44 25.41 -3.06
CA ASP A 207 22.70 24.68 -4.30
C ASP A 207 21.64 25.09 -5.33
N MET A 208 22.08 25.78 -6.37
CA MET A 208 21.21 26.27 -7.45
C MET A 208 21.31 25.39 -8.70
N ASP A 209 22.24 24.44 -8.71
CA ASP A 209 22.34 23.45 -9.77
C ASP A 209 21.22 22.40 -9.60
N ARG A 210 20.88 21.68 -10.67
CA ARG A 210 19.74 20.75 -10.67
C ARG A 210 20.18 19.36 -10.22
N ASP A 211 19.54 18.81 -9.18
CA ASP A 211 19.82 17.44 -8.70
C ASP A 211 19.14 16.35 -9.55
N VAL A 212 18.06 16.71 -10.25
CA VAL A 212 17.32 15.88 -11.19
C VAL A 212 17.23 16.60 -12.52
N HIS A 213 17.80 16.02 -13.57
CA HIS A 213 17.64 16.53 -14.93
C HIS A 213 17.33 15.40 -15.91
N VAL A 214 16.05 15.23 -16.20
CA VAL A 214 15.57 14.42 -17.32
C VAL A 214 14.99 15.39 -18.37
N PRO A 215 15.56 15.48 -19.58
CA PRO A 215 15.05 16.39 -20.60
C PRO A 215 13.60 16.04 -21.00
N ILE A 216 12.68 16.99 -20.88
CA ILE A 216 11.25 16.81 -21.23
C ILE A 216 11.07 16.51 -22.71
N ASP A 217 11.90 17.13 -23.56
CA ASP A 217 11.93 16.90 -25.01
C ASP A 217 12.82 15.71 -25.41
N GLY A 218 13.37 15.00 -24.43
CA GLY A 218 14.14 13.79 -24.64
C GLY A 218 13.26 12.58 -24.93
N PRO A 219 13.83 11.45 -25.37
CA PRO A 219 13.10 10.20 -25.54
C PRO A 219 12.33 9.77 -24.29
N VAL A 220 12.97 9.87 -23.11
CA VAL A 220 12.38 9.57 -21.80
C VAL A 220 11.21 10.49 -21.47
N GLY A 221 11.38 11.80 -21.67
CA GLY A 221 10.32 12.78 -21.41
C GLY A 221 9.08 12.55 -22.27
N ARG A 222 9.27 12.24 -23.56
CA ARG A 222 8.15 11.90 -24.46
C ARG A 222 7.42 10.61 -24.07
N ARG A 223 8.13 9.58 -23.58
CA ARG A 223 7.51 8.30 -23.17
C ARG A 223 6.60 8.44 -21.93
N GLN A 224 6.85 9.41 -21.08
CA GLN A 224 6.02 9.65 -19.89
C GLN A 224 4.79 10.53 -20.18
N HIS A 225 4.84 11.35 -21.24
CA HIS A 225 3.76 12.29 -21.59
C HIS A 225 2.84 11.84 -22.73
N GLY A 226 3.26 10.87 -23.55
CA GLY A 226 2.49 10.32 -24.68
C GLY A 226 1.74 9.06 -24.31
#